data_AF-A0A950ZWB4-F1
#
_entry.id   AF-A0A950ZWB4-F1
#
_cell.length_a   1.000
_cell.length_b   1.000
_cell.length_c   1.000
_cell.angle_alpha   90.00
_cell.angle_beta   90.00
_cell.angle_gamma   90.00
#
_symmetry.space_group_name_H-M   'P 1'
#
loop_
_entity.id
_entity.type
_entity.pdbx_description
1 polymer ?
#
loop_
_entity_poly.entity_id
_entity_poly.type
_entity_poly.pdbx_seq_one_letter_code
_entity_poly.pdbx_strand_id
1 'polypeptide(L)' 'EDLSISTSDDGVQIDDADVTQPDVMASNGIIHVIDAVMLPPSFVAQTAGH' A
#
# COMPACT_ATOMS: atom_id res chain seq x y z
N GLU A 1 11.24 1.32 -8.80
CA GLU A 1 9.83 1.14 -9.19
C GLU A 1 9.05 2.26 -8.56
N ASP A 2 8.09 2.79 -9.29
CA ASP A 2 7.26 3.90 -8.85
C ASP A 2 5.91 3.34 -8.39
N LEU A 3 5.40 3.83 -7.27
CA LEU A 3 4.06 3.50 -6.79
C LEU A 3 3.04 4.34 -7.56
N SER A 4 1.96 3.72 -8.04
CA SER A 4 0.88 4.43 -8.71
C SER A 4 -0.25 4.77 -7.73
N ILE A 5 -0.78 5.99 -7.83
CA ILE A 5 -1.92 6.44 -7.03
C ILE A 5 -3.02 6.83 -8.01
N SER A 6 -4.20 6.23 -7.85
CA SER A 6 -5.36 6.55 -8.67
C SER A 6 -6.56 6.92 -7.80
N THR A 7 -7.43 7.75 -8.36
CA THR A 7 -8.68 8.17 -7.73
C THR A 7 -9.83 7.89 -8.68
N SER A 8 -10.95 7.42 -8.15
CA SER A 8 -12.15 7.07 -8.90
C SER A 8 -13.37 7.31 -8.03
N ASP A 9 -14.57 7.12 -8.58
CA ASP A 9 -15.82 7.26 -7.82
C ASP A 9 -15.90 6.26 -6.65
N ASP A 10 -15.19 5.13 -6.75
CA ASP A 10 -15.10 4.09 -5.72
C ASP A 10 -14.07 4.40 -4.61
N GLY A 11 -13.23 5.43 -4.78
CA GLY A 11 -12.25 5.84 -3.77
C GLY A 11 -10.82 6.04 -4.29
N VAL A 12 -9.86 5.87 -3.39
CA VAL A 12 -8.41 6.00 -3.66
C VAL A 12 -7.79 4.62 -3.67
N GLN A 13 -6.98 4.33 -4.69
CA GLN A 13 -6.20 3.10 -4.81
C GLN A 13 -4.70 3.40 -4.91
N ILE A 14 -3.90 2.57 -4.27
CA ILE A 14 -2.44 2.52 -4.41
C ILE A 14 -2.10 1.20 -5.07
N ASP A 15 -1.65 1.25 -6.33
CA ASP A 15 -1.57 0.11 -7.22
C ASP A 15 -2.88 -0.69 -7.22
N ASP A 16 -2.88 -1.94 -6.71
CA ASP A 16 -4.06 -2.81 -6.62
C ASP A 16 -4.69 -2.84 -5.20
N ALA A 17 -4.32 -1.91 -4.31
CA ALA A 17 -4.78 -1.86 -2.92
C ALA A 17 -5.74 -0.68 -2.66
N ASP A 18 -6.86 -0.95 -1.99
CA ASP A 18 -7.86 0.06 -1.66
C ASP A 18 -7.50 0.79 -0.35
N VAL A 19 -7.64 2.12 -0.34
CA VAL A 19 -7.52 2.90 0.89
C VAL A 19 -8.77 2.74 1.75
N THR A 20 -8.63 2.03 2.87
CA THR A 20 -9.73 1.77 3.82
C THR A 20 -9.88 2.87 4.85
N GLN A 21 -8.80 3.56 5.20
CA GLN A 21 -8.84 4.71 6.10
C GLN A 21 -7.79 5.76 5.70
N PRO A 22 -8.21 6.88 5.11
CA PRO A 22 -7.30 7.98 4.81
C PRO A 22 -7.06 8.89 6.02
N ASP A 23 -6.01 9.72 5.94
CA ASP A 23 -5.82 10.92 6.76
C ASP A 23 -5.63 10.70 8.28
N VAL A 24 -4.99 9.60 8.66
CA VAL A 24 -4.64 9.36 10.06
C VAL A 24 -3.45 10.23 10.46
N MET A 25 -3.68 11.18 11.37
CA MET A 25 -2.64 12.09 11.86
C MET A 25 -1.57 11.33 12.65
N ALA A 26 -0.30 11.52 12.26
CA ALA A 26 0.87 11.03 12.96
C ALA A 26 1.79 12.20 13.34
N SER A 27 2.67 12.00 14.31
CA SER A 27 3.61 13.05 14.77
C SER A 27 4.56 13.56 13.67
N ASN A 28 4.71 12.79 12.60
CA ASN A 28 5.62 13.04 11.49
C ASN A 28 4.91 13.15 10.13
N GLY A 29 3.58 13.20 10.08
CA GLY A 29 2.84 13.29 8.83
C GLY A 29 1.46 12.65 8.88
N ILE A 30 1.08 12.02 7.78
CA ILE A 30 -0.23 11.39 7.58
C ILE A 30 -0.02 9.93 7.21
N ILE A 31 -0.86 9.05 7.77
CA ILE A 31 -0.92 7.62 7.45
C ILE A 31 -2.22 7.35 6.68
N HIS A 32 -2.11 6.56 5.62
CA HIS A 32 -3.25 5.96 4.91
C HIS A 32 -3.22 4.45 5.10
N VAL A 33 -4.34 3.85 5.49
CA VAL A 33 -4.48 2.40 5.69
C VAL A 33 -4.98 1.76 4.41
N ILE A 34 -4.31 0.69 3.97
CA ILE A 34 -4.70 -0.12 2.81
C ILE A 34 -5.06 -1.55 3.23
N ASP A 35 -5.84 -2.24 2.40
CA ASP A 35 -6.31 -3.61 2.66
C ASP A 35 -5.38 -4.72 2.12
N ALA A 36 -4.34 -4.36 1.36
CA ALA A 36 -3.35 -5.28 0.82
C ALA A 36 -1.94 -5.05 1.37
N VAL A 37 -1.08 -6.07 1.25
CA VAL A 37 0.34 -5.98 1.59
C VAL A 37 1.15 -5.72 0.32
N MET A 38 1.89 -4.61 0.28
CA MET A 38 2.85 -4.32 -0.78
C MET A 38 4.20 -5.00 -0.49
N LEU A 39 4.71 -5.73 -1.48
CA LEU A 39 6.04 -6.33 -1.42
C LEU A 39 7.01 -5.45 -2.22
N PRO A 40 8.21 -5.17 -1.68
CA PRO A 40 9.21 -4.45 -2.45
C PRO A 40 9.70 -5.33 -3.63
N PRO A 41 10.16 -4.74 -4.74
CA PRO A 41 10.72 -5.49 -5.88
C PRO A 41 11.87 -6.43 -5.52
N SER A 42 12.64 -6.08 -4.49
CA SER A 42 13.75 -6.87 -3.97
C SER A 42 13.30 -8.01 -3.04
N PHE A 43 11.99 -8.17 -2.84
CA PHE A 43 11.45 -9.24 -2.02
C PHE A 43 11.61 -10.58 -2.73
N VAL A 44 12.70 -11.26 -2.43
CA VAL A 44 12.85 -12.69 -2.71
C VAL A 44 12.19 -13.42 -1.56
N ALA A 45 11.00 -14.00 -1.80
CA ALA A 45 10.43 -14.95 -0.87
C ALA A 45 11.46 -16.06 -0.67
N GLN A 46 12.04 -16.15 0.53
CA GLN A 46 12.91 -17.28 0.85
C GLN A 46 12.05 -18.53 0.74
N THR A 47 12.22 -19.27 -0.36
CA THR A 47 11.70 -20.62 -0.49
C THR A 47 12.15 -21.35 0.76
N ALA A 48 11.20 -21.76 1.60
CA ALA A 48 11.46 -22.60 2.74
C ALA A 48 11.91 -23.97 2.22
N GLY A 49 13.18 -24.03 1.80
CA GLY A 49 13.90 -25.26 1.52
C GLY A 49 14.27 -25.90 2.84
N HIS A 50 13.40 -26.78 3.31
CA HIS A 50 13.79 -27.94 4.09
C HIS A 50 13.28 -29.18 3.37
#